data_AF-A0AAV6J895-F1
#
_entry.id   AF-A0AAV6J895-F1
#
_cell.length_a   1.000
_cell.length_b   1.000
_cell.length_c   1.000
_cell.angle_alpha   90.00
_cell.angle_beta   90.00
_cell.angle_gamma   90.00
#
_symmetry.space_group_name_H-M   'P 1'
#
loop_
_entity.id
_entity.type
_entity.pdbx_description
1 polymer ?
#
loop_
_entity_poly.entity_id
_entity_poly.type
_entity_poly.pdbx_seq_one_letter_code
_entity_poly.pdbx_strand_id
1 'polypeptide(L)'
;MCASCSYNGTRAYAQSKLANILHAKEIARQLKGRNARVTVNAVHPGIVKTGIVRDHKGCITGMYFFYRLYTTMTLIICLVSNIFGRENSKSKLISFSNLPADSLFFFASKLLKTSAQGASTTCYVALSPKTEGVTGKYFADCNETNCSTLANDESEAQKLWKQSRALIRRHLHQAKQ
;
A
#
# COMPACT_ATOMS: atom_id res chain seq x y z
N MET A 1 -12.17 32.89 8.49
CA MET A 1 -12.62 31.67 9.18
C MET A 1 -12.57 30.52 8.18
N CYS A 2 -11.56 29.65 8.22
CA CYS A 2 -11.52 28.48 7.33
C CYS A 2 -12.35 27.36 7.94
N ALA A 3 -13.25 26.79 7.16
CA ALA A 3 -14.12 25.68 7.54
C ALA A 3 -13.31 24.54 8.19
N SER A 4 -13.85 24.00 9.28
CA SER A 4 -13.29 22.86 10.01
C SER A 4 -13.18 21.64 9.09
N CYS A 5 -12.03 21.47 8.45
CA CYS A 5 -11.75 20.32 7.61
C CYS A 5 -11.60 19.11 8.55
N SER A 6 -12.60 18.21 8.54
CA SER A 6 -12.54 16.99 9.34
C SER A 6 -11.32 16.16 8.93
N TYR A 7 -10.41 15.92 9.87
CA TYR A 7 -9.23 15.10 9.63
C TYR A 7 -9.62 13.67 9.23
N ASN A 8 -9.01 13.15 8.17
CA ASN A 8 -9.21 11.78 7.71
C ASN A 8 -7.91 11.00 7.86
N GLY A 9 -7.82 10.13 8.88
CA GLY A 9 -6.62 9.38 9.21
C GLY A 9 -6.14 8.44 8.10
N THR A 10 -7.07 7.77 7.40
CA THR A 10 -6.72 6.88 6.28
C THR A 10 -6.10 7.66 5.12
N ARG A 11 -6.68 8.81 4.77
CA ARG A 11 -6.15 9.68 3.72
C ARG A 11 -4.80 10.27 4.11
N ALA A 12 -4.65 10.74 5.34
CA ALA A 12 -3.38 11.27 5.85
C ALA A 12 -2.27 10.20 5.86
N TYR A 13 -2.60 8.96 6.25
CA TYR A 13 -1.67 7.84 6.18
C TYR A 13 -1.27 7.50 4.74
N ALA A 14 -2.24 7.42 3.82
CA ALA A 14 -1.98 7.17 2.40
C ALA A 14 -1.08 8.27 1.79
N GLN A 15 -1.37 9.54 2.09
CA GLN A 15 -0.54 10.68 1.68
C GLN A 15 0.88 10.58 2.25
N SER A 16 1.04 10.17 3.51
CA SER A 16 2.35 9.99 4.13
C SER A 16 3.15 8.86 3.46
N LYS A 17 2.50 7.76 3.07
CA LYS A 17 3.16 6.66 2.33
C LYS A 17 3.55 7.07 0.92
N LEU A 18 2.71 7.84 0.23
CA LEU A 18 3.07 8.45 -1.05
C LEU A 18 4.28 9.38 -0.91
N ALA A 19 4.28 10.24 0.12
CA ALA A 19 5.38 11.15 0.40
C ALA A 19 6.71 10.40 0.61
N ASN A 20 6.69 9.25 1.30
CA ASN A 20 7.89 8.42 1.46
C ASN A 20 8.46 7.94 0.11
N ILE A 21 7.61 7.52 -0.82
CA ILE A 21 8.04 7.04 -2.15
C ILE A 21 8.66 8.19 -2.95
N LEU A 22 7.97 9.34 -3.00
CA LEU A 22 8.46 10.55 -3.66
C LEU A 22 9.81 11.00 -3.07
N HIS A 23 9.93 10.96 -1.75
CA HIS A 23 11.15 11.33 -1.04
C HIS A 23 12.31 10.38 -1.36
N ALA A 24 12.08 9.06 -1.37
CA ALA A 24 13.10 8.07 -1.72
C ALA A 24 13.62 8.29 -3.15
N LYS A 25 12.74 8.59 -4.10
CA LYS A 25 13.12 8.90 -5.49
C LYS A 25 13.94 10.16 -5.61
N GLU A 26 13.56 11.22 -4.90
CA GLU A 26 14.31 12.47 -4.92
C GLU A 26 15.71 12.32 -4.30
N ILE A 27 15.84 11.53 -3.22
CA ILE A 27 17.16 11.17 -2.66
C ILE A 27 17.98 10.39 -3.67
N ALA A 28 17.39 9.36 -4.28
CA ALA A 28 18.07 8.54 -5.30
C ALA A 28 18.62 9.40 -6.44
N ARG A 29 17.80 10.34 -6.94
CA ARG A 29 18.18 11.29 -7.99
C ARG A 29 19.36 12.17 -7.56
N GLN A 30 19.31 12.74 -6.36
CA GLN A 30 20.40 13.59 -5.85
C GLN A 30 21.71 12.83 -5.62
N LEU A 31 21.63 11.61 -5.06
CA LEU A 31 22.82 10.78 -4.81
C LEU A 31 23.46 10.33 -6.12
N LYS A 32 22.65 9.96 -7.12
CA LYS A 32 23.12 9.65 -8.46
C LYS A 32 23.85 10.86 -9.08
N GLY A 33 23.28 12.06 -8.98
CA GLY A 33 23.91 13.29 -9.46
C GLY A 33 25.22 13.65 -8.75
N ARG A 34 25.44 13.14 -7.53
CA ARG A 34 26.69 13.30 -6.76
C ARG A 34 27.69 12.16 -6.97
N ASN A 35 27.38 11.21 -7.84
CA ASN A 35 28.16 10.00 -8.05
C ASN A 35 28.44 9.21 -6.75
N ALA A 36 27.49 9.22 -5.81
CA ALA A 36 27.61 8.47 -4.57
C ALA A 36 27.37 6.98 -4.83
N ARG A 37 28.19 6.11 -4.23
CA ARG A 37 28.03 4.64 -4.26
C ARG A 37 26.94 4.17 -3.28
N VAL A 38 25.78 4.81 -3.32
CA VAL A 38 24.63 4.49 -2.45
C VAL A 38 23.39 4.41 -3.32
N THR A 39 22.66 3.31 -3.23
CA THR A 39 21.38 3.11 -3.89
C THR A 39 20.24 3.37 -2.91
N VAL A 40 19.13 3.94 -3.42
CA VAL A 40 17.94 4.20 -2.61
C VAL A 40 16.73 3.74 -3.39
N ASN A 41 15.97 2.81 -2.82
CA ASN A 41 14.78 2.23 -3.44
C ASN A 41 13.62 2.25 -2.46
N ALA A 42 12.40 2.30 -2.98
CA ALA A 42 11.18 2.19 -2.18
C ALA A 42 10.68 0.74 -2.22
N VAL A 43 10.19 0.24 -1.08
CA VAL A 43 9.70 -1.13 -0.95
C VAL A 43 8.30 -1.16 -0.36
N HIS A 44 7.48 -2.10 -0.82
CA HIS A 44 6.16 -2.36 -0.30
C HIS A 44 6.04 -3.80 0.20
N PRO A 45 5.87 -4.02 1.51
CA PRO A 45 5.88 -5.35 2.12
C PRO A 45 4.61 -6.17 1.87
N GLY A 46 3.60 -5.59 1.19
CA GLY A 46 2.27 -6.18 1.09
C GLY A 46 1.45 -5.96 2.34
N ILE A 47 0.28 -6.61 2.41
CA ILE A 47 -0.56 -6.61 3.60
C ILE A 47 0.00 -7.65 4.56
N VAL A 48 0.73 -7.19 5.57
CA VAL A 48 1.35 -8.03 6.61
C VAL A 48 0.50 -7.99 7.88
N LYS A 49 0.36 -9.13 8.59
CA LYS A 49 -0.16 -9.16 9.96
C LYS A 49 0.76 -8.37 10.88
N THR A 50 0.59 -7.05 10.94
CA THR A 50 1.29 -6.16 11.86
C THR A 50 0.26 -5.38 12.65
N GLY A 51 0.56 -5.10 13.93
CA GLY A 51 -0.32 -4.37 14.84
C GLY A 51 -0.49 -2.88 14.52
N ILE A 52 -0.39 -2.47 13.25
CA ILE A 52 -0.59 -1.08 12.77
C ILE A 52 -2.05 -0.63 13.02
N VAL A 53 -2.96 -1.57 13.26
CA VAL A 53 -4.36 -1.33 13.66
C VAL A 53 -4.55 -1.65 15.16
N ARG A 54 -3.64 -1.19 16.03
CA ARG A 54 -3.83 -1.33 17.49
C ARG A 54 -4.67 -0.21 18.10
N ASP A 55 -4.73 0.96 17.45
CA ASP A 55 -5.31 2.18 18.03
C ASP A 55 -6.57 2.69 17.31
N HIS A 56 -7.01 2.01 16.25
CA HIS A 56 -8.39 2.16 15.78
C HIS A 56 -9.26 1.29 16.68
N LYS A 57 -9.99 1.92 17.62
CA LYS A 57 -11.10 1.27 18.32
C LYS A 57 -11.98 0.56 17.28
N GLY A 58 -11.93 -0.76 17.29
CA GLY A 58 -12.76 -1.62 16.46
C GLY A 58 -11.98 -2.43 15.43
N CYS A 59 -11.92 -3.73 15.71
CA CYS A 59 -11.79 -4.87 14.79
C CYS A 59 -12.72 -4.80 13.54
N ILE A 60 -13.55 -3.77 13.47
CA ILE A 60 -14.62 -3.51 12.51
C ILE A 60 -14.10 -2.90 11.21
N THR A 61 -13.01 -2.12 11.18
CA THR A 61 -12.59 -1.46 9.91
C THR A 61 -11.92 -2.43 8.93
N GLY A 62 -11.11 -3.37 9.43
CA GLY A 62 -10.60 -4.47 8.61
C GLY A 62 -11.73 -5.37 8.14
N MET A 63 -12.64 -5.72 9.04
CA MET A 63 -13.82 -6.52 8.73
C MET A 63 -14.75 -5.83 7.71
N TYR A 64 -14.95 -4.51 7.79
CA TYR A 64 -15.76 -3.74 6.84
C TYR A 64 -15.12 -3.60 5.46
N PHE A 65 -13.79 -3.49 5.36
CA PHE A 65 -13.11 -3.50 4.06
C PHE A 65 -13.28 -4.85 3.36
N PHE A 66 -13.12 -5.95 4.10
CA PHE A 66 -13.34 -7.30 3.59
C PHE A 66 -14.82 -7.64 3.34
N TYR A 67 -15.73 -7.19 4.21
CA TYR A 67 -17.18 -7.40 4.08
C TYR A 67 -17.77 -6.56 2.94
N ARG A 68 -17.26 -5.35 2.70
CA ARG A 68 -17.63 -4.52 1.53
C ARG A 68 -17.11 -5.11 0.23
N LEU A 69 -15.92 -5.73 0.22
CA LEU A 69 -15.43 -6.48 -0.93
C LEU A 69 -16.31 -7.73 -1.18
N TYR A 70 -16.63 -8.48 -0.12
CA TYR A 70 -17.46 -9.68 -0.19
C TYR A 70 -18.88 -9.38 -0.70
N THR A 71 -19.54 -8.36 -0.16
CA THR A 71 -20.87 -7.93 -0.61
C THR A 71 -20.87 -7.39 -2.06
N THR A 72 -19.82 -6.67 -2.49
CA THR A 72 -19.70 -6.28 -3.92
C THR A 72 -19.44 -7.45 -4.85
N MET A 73 -18.71 -8.48 -4.39
CA MET A 73 -18.48 -9.71 -5.16
C MET A 73 -19.75 -10.54 -5.30
N THR A 74 -20.59 -10.64 -4.25
CA THR A 74 -21.90 -11.31 -4.34
C THR A 74 -22.85 -10.56 -5.29
N LEU A 75 -22.84 -9.22 -5.29
CA LEU A 75 -23.69 -8.42 -6.18
C LEU A 75 -23.30 -8.58 -7.66
N ILE A 76 -22.00 -8.69 -7.96
CA ILE A 76 -21.50 -8.92 -9.33
C ILE A 76 -21.89 -10.31 -9.83
N ILE A 77 -21.83 -11.34 -8.98
CA ILE A 77 -22.26 -12.71 -9.35
C ILE A 77 -23.78 -12.74 -9.62
N CYS A 78 -24.60 -12.03 -8.83
CA CYS A 78 -26.06 -11.93 -9.08
C CYS A 78 -26.41 -11.12 -10.34
N LEU A 79 -25.65 -10.07 -10.68
CA LEU A 79 -25.86 -9.29 -11.90
C LEU A 79 -25.51 -10.08 -13.17
N VAL A 80 -24.44 -10.87 -13.14
CA VAL A 80 -24.04 -11.73 -14.28
C VAL A 80 -25.09 -12.83 -14.52
N SER A 81 -25.72 -13.36 -13.47
CA SER A 81 -26.80 -14.35 -13.59
C SER A 81 -28.12 -13.79 -14.11
N ASN A 82 -28.38 -12.48 -13.97
CA ASN A 82 -29.61 -11.83 -14.49
C ASN A 82 -29.47 -11.38 -15.96
N ILE A 83 -28.25 -11.17 -16.46
CA ILE A 83 -28.00 -10.79 -17.86
C ILE A 83 -27.99 -12.02 -18.78
N PHE A 84 -27.64 -13.20 -18.26
CA PHE A 84 -27.56 -14.45 -19.03
C PHE A 84 -28.78 -15.36 -18.78
N GLY A 85 -29.98 -14.80 -18.90
CA GLY A 85 -31.24 -15.54 -18.77
C GLY A 85 -31.80 -16.02 -20.12
N ARG A 86 -31.35 -17.19 -20.62
CA ARG A 86 -32.16 -18.16 -21.40
C ARG A 86 -31.30 -19.31 -21.93
N GLU A 87 -31.38 -20.48 -21.31
CA GLU A 87 -31.94 -21.72 -21.89
C GLU A 87 -31.68 -22.94 -20.98
N ASN A 88 -32.63 -23.87 -21.05
CA ASN A 88 -32.81 -25.02 -20.17
C ASN A 88 -31.66 -26.05 -20.28
N SER A 89 -31.25 -26.61 -19.13
CA SER A 89 -31.09 -28.07 -18.89
C SER A 89 -30.00 -28.34 -17.84
N LYS A 90 -30.42 -28.94 -16.72
CA LYS A 90 -29.66 -29.80 -15.78
C LYS A 90 -28.13 -29.57 -15.70
N SER A 91 -27.69 -28.53 -15.00
CA SER A 91 -26.30 -28.45 -14.53
C SER A 91 -26.22 -27.82 -13.14
N LYS A 92 -26.13 -28.71 -12.14
CA LYS A 92 -25.32 -28.60 -10.91
C LYS A 92 -24.83 -27.18 -10.55
N LEU A 93 -25.75 -26.27 -10.20
CA LEU A 93 -25.43 -25.00 -9.58
C LEU A 93 -24.97 -25.29 -8.16
N ILE A 94 -23.65 -25.24 -7.95
CA ILE A 94 -23.01 -25.38 -6.66
C ILE A 94 -23.54 -24.24 -5.78
N SER A 95 -24.41 -24.59 -4.83
CA SER A 95 -24.93 -23.70 -3.81
C SER A 95 -23.76 -23.19 -2.95
N PHE A 96 -23.28 -21.98 -3.26
CA PHE A 96 -22.23 -21.28 -2.51
C PHE A 96 -22.74 -20.65 -1.21
N SER A 97 -24.02 -20.85 -0.84
CA SER A 97 -24.66 -20.17 0.29
C SER A 97 -24.38 -20.80 1.67
N ASN A 98 -23.48 -21.78 1.78
CA ASN A 98 -23.28 -22.55 3.03
C ASN A 98 -21.81 -22.64 3.51
N LEU A 99 -20.92 -21.76 3.06
CA LEU A 99 -19.59 -21.68 3.70
C LEU A 99 -19.71 -20.89 5.01
N PRO A 100 -19.42 -21.48 6.18
CA PRO A 100 -19.47 -20.75 7.44
C PRO A 100 -18.50 -19.56 7.34
N ALA A 101 -18.94 -18.39 7.81
CA ALA A 101 -18.14 -17.16 7.79
C ALA A 101 -16.75 -17.38 8.41
N ASP A 102 -16.63 -18.34 9.33
CA ASP A 102 -15.37 -18.78 9.96
C ASP A 102 -14.39 -19.43 8.97
N SER A 103 -14.89 -20.19 7.98
CA SER A 103 -14.06 -20.80 6.93
C SER A 103 -13.58 -19.73 5.94
N LEU A 104 -14.46 -18.80 5.57
CA LEU A 104 -14.08 -17.65 4.74
C LEU A 104 -13.08 -16.74 5.47
N PHE A 105 -13.26 -16.51 6.78
CA PHE A 105 -12.32 -15.79 7.62
C PHE A 105 -10.98 -16.53 7.75
N PHE A 106 -10.99 -17.86 7.88
CA PHE A 106 -9.78 -18.68 7.87
C PHE A 106 -9.00 -18.52 6.56
N PHE A 107 -9.68 -18.57 5.40
CA PHE A 107 -9.07 -18.33 4.09
C PHE A 107 -8.63 -16.87 3.87
N ALA A 108 -9.38 -15.88 4.35
CA ALA A 108 -9.00 -14.47 4.30
C ALA A 108 -7.83 -14.15 5.26
N SER A 109 -7.72 -14.84 6.39
CA SER A 109 -6.62 -14.70 7.33
C SER A 109 -5.31 -15.33 6.82
N LYS A 110 -5.40 -16.27 5.86
CA LYS A 110 -4.27 -16.79 5.07
C LYS A 110 -3.79 -15.82 3.99
N LEU A 111 -4.61 -14.82 3.62
CA LEU A 111 -4.28 -13.75 2.68
C LEU A 111 -3.44 -12.61 3.31
N LEU A 112 -3.17 -12.69 4.61
CA LEU A 112 -2.30 -11.76 5.34
C LEU A 112 -0.91 -12.37 5.47
N LYS A 113 0.11 -11.68 4.91
CA LYS A 113 1.51 -12.12 4.95
C LYS A 113 2.01 -12.19 6.40
N THR A 114 2.92 -13.12 6.67
CA THR A 114 3.67 -13.16 7.93
C THR A 114 4.67 -12.00 7.99
N SER A 115 5.15 -11.64 9.19
CA SER A 115 6.21 -10.63 9.36
C SER A 115 7.44 -10.95 8.51
N ALA A 116 7.85 -12.22 8.47
CA ALA A 116 8.96 -12.69 7.65
C ALA A 116 8.68 -12.50 6.14
N GLN A 117 7.49 -12.85 5.66
CA GLN A 117 7.08 -12.60 4.27
C GLN A 117 7.03 -11.11 3.95
N GLY A 118 6.60 -10.26 4.90
CA GLY A 118 6.64 -8.81 4.76
C GLY A 118 8.06 -8.24 4.66
N ALA A 119 9.01 -8.79 5.42
CA ALA A 119 10.40 -8.38 5.40
C ALA A 119 11.15 -8.85 4.14
N SER A 120 10.65 -9.88 3.46
CA SER A 120 11.33 -10.53 2.33
C SER A 120 11.78 -9.56 1.23
N THR A 121 10.90 -8.63 0.82
CA THR A 121 11.20 -7.66 -0.25
C THR A 121 12.26 -6.65 0.21
N THR A 122 12.21 -6.22 1.46
CA THR A 122 13.24 -5.33 2.03
C THR A 122 14.60 -6.02 2.06
N CYS A 123 14.66 -7.26 2.54
CA CYS A 123 15.89 -8.04 2.58
C CYS A 123 16.43 -8.31 1.17
N TYR A 124 15.54 -8.63 0.21
CA TYR A 124 15.90 -8.84 -1.19
C TYR A 124 16.58 -7.61 -1.79
N VAL A 125 15.96 -6.42 -1.65
CA VAL A 125 16.51 -5.17 -2.21
C VAL A 125 17.82 -4.75 -1.53
N ALA A 126 17.97 -5.05 -0.24
CA ALA A 126 19.16 -4.68 0.52
C ALA A 126 20.36 -5.61 0.26
N LEU A 127 20.13 -6.90 -0.01
CA LEU A 127 21.18 -7.92 0.01
C LEU A 127 21.41 -8.63 -1.33
N SER A 128 20.44 -8.57 -2.26
CA SER A 128 20.57 -9.33 -3.51
C SER A 128 21.60 -8.70 -4.46
N PRO A 129 22.53 -9.49 -5.02
CA PRO A 129 23.41 -9.01 -6.09
C PRO A 129 22.62 -8.54 -7.34
N LYS A 130 21.40 -9.06 -7.55
CA LYS A 130 20.53 -8.66 -8.67
C LYS A 130 20.05 -7.21 -8.57
N THR A 131 20.07 -6.63 -7.38
CA THR A 131 19.67 -5.24 -7.13
C THR A 131 20.87 -4.31 -6.96
N GLU A 132 22.09 -4.80 -7.19
CA GLU A 132 23.30 -3.99 -7.12
C GLU A 132 23.27 -2.88 -8.19
N GLY A 133 23.57 -1.64 -7.78
CA GLY A 133 23.50 -0.46 -8.65
C GLY A 133 22.10 0.02 -9.01
N VAL A 134 21.04 -0.74 -8.71
CA VAL A 134 19.66 -0.34 -8.98
C VAL A 134 19.22 0.73 -7.97
N THR A 135 18.81 1.89 -8.45
CA THR A 135 18.42 3.04 -7.62
C THR A 135 17.20 3.77 -8.17
N GLY A 136 16.39 4.35 -7.28
CA GLY A 136 15.18 5.10 -7.61
C GLY A 136 13.99 4.22 -8.01
N LYS A 137 14.06 2.91 -7.79
CA LYS A 137 13.02 1.95 -8.18
C LYS A 137 12.08 1.62 -7.02
N TYR A 138 10.96 1.00 -7.38
CA TYR A 138 9.96 0.53 -6.43
C TYR A 138 9.81 -0.98 -6.54
N PHE A 139 9.86 -1.67 -5.39
CA PHE A 139 9.80 -3.11 -5.31
C PHE A 139 8.60 -3.58 -4.48
N ALA A 140 7.94 -4.61 -4.97
CA ALA A 140 6.90 -5.35 -4.27
C ALA A 140 7.07 -6.84 -4.58
N ASP A 141 6.89 -7.69 -3.57
CA ASP A 141 7.00 -9.14 -3.71
C ASP A 141 8.30 -9.60 -4.39
N CYS A 142 9.41 -8.99 -3.96
CA CYS A 142 10.77 -9.21 -4.47
C CYS A 142 10.95 -8.93 -5.98
N ASN A 143 10.04 -8.16 -6.59
CA ASN A 143 10.10 -7.79 -8.01
C ASN A 143 10.02 -6.27 -8.17
N GLU A 144 10.68 -5.73 -9.20
CA GLU A 144 10.50 -4.34 -9.61
C GLU A 144 9.08 -4.15 -10.13
N THR A 145 8.36 -3.15 -9.62
CA THR A 145 6.98 -2.87 -9.98
C THR A 145 6.75 -1.39 -10.19
N ASN A 146 5.73 -1.05 -10.98
CA ASN A 146 5.38 0.33 -11.22
C ASN A 146 4.53 0.90 -10.07
N CYS A 147 4.88 2.09 -9.60
CA CYS A 147 4.03 2.84 -8.69
C CYS A 147 2.86 3.51 -9.41
N SER A 148 1.93 4.06 -8.63
CA SER A 148 0.95 5.03 -9.12
C SER A 148 1.63 6.20 -9.87
N THR A 149 0.91 6.77 -10.83
CA THR A 149 1.38 7.91 -11.64
C THR A 149 1.86 9.08 -10.77
N LEU A 150 1.10 9.40 -9.72
CA LEU A 150 1.44 10.46 -8.77
C LEU A 150 2.77 10.22 -8.03
N ALA A 151 3.14 8.96 -7.79
CA ALA A 151 4.40 8.62 -7.14
C ALA A 151 5.59 8.65 -8.11
N ASN A 152 5.36 8.77 -9.42
CA ASN A 152 6.38 8.92 -10.45
C ASN A 152 6.57 10.39 -10.88
N ASP A 153 5.80 11.32 -10.32
CA ASP A 153 5.92 12.75 -10.65
C ASP A 153 7.16 13.36 -9.99
N GLU A 154 8.16 13.69 -10.81
CA GLU A 154 9.40 14.31 -10.34
C GLU A 154 9.20 15.72 -9.81
N SER A 155 8.23 16.47 -10.37
CA SER A 155 7.98 17.86 -9.98
C SER A 155 7.41 17.93 -8.56
N GLU A 156 6.46 17.05 -8.25
CA GLU A 156 5.88 16.94 -6.91
C GLU A 156 6.89 16.37 -5.91
N ALA A 157 7.78 15.46 -6.33
CA ALA A 157 8.88 14.97 -5.48
C ALA A 157 9.83 16.11 -5.06
N GLN A 158 10.24 16.96 -6.01
CA GLN A 158 11.12 18.11 -5.73
C GLN A 158 10.45 19.15 -4.84
N LYS A 159 9.16 19.43 -5.11
CA LYS A 159 8.36 20.36 -4.31
C LYS A 159 8.21 19.89 -2.88
N LEU A 160 7.84 18.62 -2.68
CA LEU A 160 7.76 17.98 -1.37
C LEU A 160 9.11 18.06 -0.63
N TRP A 161 10.22 17.74 -1.31
CA TRP A 161 11.56 17.84 -0.73
C TRP A 161 11.90 19.24 -0.24
N LYS A 162 11.63 20.27 -1.06
CA LYS A 162 11.86 21.67 -0.70
C LYS A 162 11.06 22.07 0.53
N GLN A 163 9.77 21.72 0.56
CA GLN A 163 8.88 22.02 1.69
C GLN A 163 9.32 21.29 2.97
N SER A 164 9.58 19.98 2.90
CA SER A 164 10.04 19.19 4.04
C SER A 164 11.35 19.71 4.62
N ARG A 165 12.33 20.08 3.77
CA ARG A 165 13.59 20.68 4.24
C ARG A 165 13.40 22.03 4.90
N ALA A 166 12.51 22.87 4.39
CA ALA A 166 12.20 24.15 5.00
C ALA A 166 11.60 23.96 6.41
N LEU A 167 10.67 23.01 6.56
CA LEU A 167 10.06 22.68 7.85
C LEU A 167 11.07 22.14 8.87
N ILE A 168 11.92 21.20 8.46
CA ILE A 168 12.94 20.60 9.34
C ILE A 168 13.96 21.66 9.77
N ARG A 169 14.44 22.50 8.85
CA ARG A 169 15.39 23.57 9.18
C ARG A 169 14.83 24.54 10.21
N ARG A 170 13.56 24.96 10.06
CA ARG A 170 12.89 25.84 11.04
C ARG A 170 12.92 25.23 12.45
N HIS A 171 12.59 23.95 12.59
CA HIS A 171 12.60 23.26 13.88
C HIS A 171 14.02 23.09 14.45
N LEU A 172 15.01 22.77 13.61
CA LEU A 172 16.40 22.64 14.06
C LEU A 172 17.00 23.97 14.56
N HIS A 173 16.55 25.11 14.03
CA HIS A 173 16.95 26.42 14.55
C HIS A 173 16.28 26.75 15.89
N GLN A 174 15.02 26.36 16.08
CA GLN A 174 14.30 26.54 17.35
C GLN A 174 14.88 25.68 18.47
N ALA A 175 15.33 24.45 18.16
CA ALA A 175 15.90 23.54 19.15
C ALA A 175 17.32 23.89 19.61
N LYS A 176 17.95 24.92 19.02
CA LYS A 176 19.29 25.41 19.39
C LYS A 176 19.24 26.70 20.22
N GLN A 177 18.05 27.22 20.51
CA GLN A 177 17.79 28.35 21.41
C GLN A 177 17.31 27.81 22.75
#